data_AF-A0A534G308-F1
#
_entry.id   AF-A0A534G308-F1
#
_cell.length_a   1.000
_cell.length_b   1.000
_cell.length_c   1.000
_cell.angle_alpha   90.00
_cell.angle_beta   90.00
_cell.angle_gamma   90.00
#
_symmetry.space_group_name_H-M   'P 1'
#
loop_
_entity.id
_entity.type
_entity.pdbx_description
1 polymer ?
#
loop_
_entity_poly.entity_id
_entity_poly.type
_entity_poly.pdbx_seq_one_letter_code
_entity_poly.pdbx_strand_id
1 'polypeptide(L)'
;LDGYFARRFGQISRLGAFLDPVADKLIVAVALVLLVSKDPHTLIVLTAAIIIGREITISALREWMAEIGARRKVAVSQLGKYKTVLQIIGLSMMLYRWPLFGLPTYRVGVWMTMIAAAATLVSMVAYLRVAWPELRAQPSEYRL
;
A
#
# COMPACT_ATOMS: atom_id res chain seq x y z
N LEU A 1 20.82 -14.04 -5.42
CA LEU A 1 22.11 -13.65 -6.01
C LEU A 1 22.25 -12.12 -6.19
N ASP A 2 21.16 -11.35 -6.40
CA ASP A 2 21.24 -9.88 -6.53
C ASP A 2 21.64 -9.10 -5.27
N GLY A 3 21.29 -9.57 -4.08
CA GLY A 3 21.66 -8.91 -2.82
C GLY A 3 23.15 -9.00 -2.43
N TYR A 4 23.96 -9.76 -3.18
CA TYR A 4 25.42 -9.87 -2.96
C TYR A 4 26.20 -8.82 -3.75
N PHE A 5 25.76 -8.49 -4.98
CA PHE A 5 26.40 -7.47 -5.80
C PHE A 5 26.09 -6.04 -5.32
N ALA A 6 24.86 -5.74 -4.90
CA ALA A 6 24.50 -4.41 -4.38
C ALA A 6 25.30 -4.01 -3.12
N ARG A 7 25.64 -4.99 -2.26
CA ARG A 7 26.47 -4.76 -1.07
C ARG A 7 27.96 -4.63 -1.38
N ARG A 8 28.43 -5.18 -2.51
CA ARG A 8 29.85 -5.18 -2.91
C ARG A 8 30.27 -3.90 -3.64
N PHE A 9 29.33 -3.17 -4.25
CA PHE A 9 29.62 -1.94 -5.00
C PHE A 9 29.39 -0.63 -4.25
N GLY A 10 28.92 -0.66 -2.99
CA GLY A 10 28.81 0.55 -2.14
C GLY A 10 27.86 1.64 -2.66
N GLN A 11 27.12 1.40 -3.74
CA GLN A 11 26.23 2.36 -4.40
C GLN A 11 24.80 2.32 -3.83
N ILE A 12 24.66 2.38 -2.51
CA ILE A 12 23.35 2.68 -1.91
C ILE A 12 23.37 4.17 -1.57
N SER A 13 22.90 5.00 -2.50
CA SER A 13 22.77 6.43 -2.25
C SER A 13 21.63 6.68 -1.26
N ARG A 14 21.81 7.65 -0.35
CA ARG A 14 20.75 8.05 0.60
C ARG A 14 19.47 8.47 -0.13
N LEU A 15 19.62 9.05 -1.33
CA LEU A 15 18.53 9.42 -2.21
C LEU A 15 17.78 8.20 -2.77
N GLY A 16 18.49 7.19 -3.26
CA GLY A 16 17.86 5.96 -3.78
C GLY A 16 17.07 5.22 -2.71
N ALA A 17 17.63 5.08 -1.50
CA ALA A 17 16.93 4.47 -0.37
C ALA A 17 15.66 5.22 0.06
N PHE A 18 15.63 6.54 -0.14
CA PHE A 18 14.43 7.36 0.08
C PHE A 18 13.41 7.26 -1.06
N LEU A 19 13.87 7.18 -2.32
CA LEU A 19 12.99 7.11 -3.48
C LEU A 19 12.31 5.75 -3.64
N ASP A 20 12.93 4.64 -3.25
CA ASP A 20 12.38 3.29 -3.43
C ASP A 20 10.95 3.14 -2.85
N PRO A 21 10.68 3.48 -1.56
CA PRO A 21 9.33 3.35 -0.99
C PRO A 21 8.31 4.34 -1.57
N VAL A 22 8.77 5.45 -2.16
CA VAL A 22 7.93 6.47 -2.78
C VAL A 22 7.52 6.00 -4.17
N ALA A 23 8.46 5.52 -4.97
CA ALA A 23 8.23 5.00 -6.31
C ALA A 23 7.22 3.85 -6.30
N ASP A 24 7.36 2.91 -5.36
CA ASP A 24 6.43 1.77 -5.20
C ASP A 24 4.97 2.22 -5.06
N LYS A 25 4.71 3.27 -4.28
CA LYS A 25 3.35 3.78 -4.05
C LYS A 25 2.84 4.60 -5.23
N LEU A 26 3.73 5.38 -5.85
CA LEU A 26 3.39 6.21 -7.00
C LEU A 26 2.98 5.36 -8.20
N ILE A 27 3.69 4.27 -8.49
CA ILE A 27 3.35 3.38 -9.62
C ILE A 27 1.92 2.85 -9.48
N VAL A 28 1.54 2.39 -8.29
CA VAL A 28 0.19 1.88 -8.00
C VAL A 28 -0.85 3.00 -8.13
N ALA A 29 -0.57 4.19 -7.57
CA ALA A 29 -1.49 5.31 -7.64
C ALA A 29 -1.72 5.77 -9.09
N VAL A 30 -0.66 5.92 -9.87
CA VAL A 30 -0.73 6.29 -11.30
C VAL A 30 -1.50 5.24 -12.09
N ALA A 31 -1.23 3.96 -11.87
CA ALA A 31 -1.96 2.87 -12.53
C ALA A 31 -3.47 2.92 -12.22
N LEU A 32 -3.86 3.19 -10.98
CA LEU A 32 -5.27 3.35 -10.60
C LEU A 32 -5.90 4.61 -11.21
N VAL A 33 -5.17 5.72 -11.27
CA VAL A 33 -5.64 6.96 -11.94
C VAL A 33 -5.88 6.70 -13.42
N LEU A 34 -4.93 6.09 -14.13
CA LEU A 34 -5.07 5.75 -15.55
C LEU A 34 -6.24 4.78 -15.79
N LEU A 35 -6.42 3.82 -14.89
CA LEU A 35 -7.52 2.87 -14.95
C LEU A 35 -8.87 3.56 -14.80
N VAL A 36 -9.02 4.44 -13.80
CA VAL A 36 -10.24 5.25 -13.60
C VAL A 36 -10.50 6.17 -14.79
N SER A 37 -9.47 6.78 -15.37
CA SER A 37 -9.62 7.61 -16.58
C SER A 37 -10.13 6.82 -17.79
N LYS A 38 -9.81 5.52 -17.87
CA LYS A 38 -10.24 4.63 -18.96
C LYS A 38 -11.53 3.87 -18.67
N ASP A 39 -11.93 3.77 -17.40
CA ASP A 39 -13.16 3.13 -16.96
C ASP A 39 -13.73 3.81 -15.69
N PRO A 40 -14.48 4.91 -15.83
CA PRO A 40 -14.91 5.74 -14.71
C PRO A 40 -16.14 5.20 -13.95
N HIS A 41 -16.36 3.89 -13.95
CA HIS A 41 -17.46 3.30 -13.17
C HIS A 41 -17.27 3.57 -11.68
N THR A 42 -18.37 3.91 -10.98
CA THR A 42 -18.38 4.28 -9.57
C THR A 42 -17.64 3.26 -8.69
N LEU A 43 -17.83 1.97 -8.96
CA LEU A 43 -17.16 0.89 -8.21
C LEU A 43 -15.62 0.96 -8.32
N ILE A 44 -15.08 1.24 -9.51
CA ILE A 44 -13.63 1.32 -9.75
C ILE A 44 -13.07 2.59 -9.13
N VAL A 45 -13.79 3.71 -9.29
CA VAL A 45 -13.45 5.00 -8.66
C VAL A 45 -13.34 4.86 -7.14
N LEU A 46 -14.35 4.26 -6.51
CA LEU A 46 -14.36 4.03 -5.06
C LEU A 46 -13.23 3.08 -4.62
N THR A 47 -13.01 1.99 -5.37
CA THR A 47 -11.92 1.04 -5.10
C THR A 47 -10.55 1.74 -5.19
N ALA A 48 -10.32 2.54 -6.22
CA ALA A 48 -9.10 3.32 -6.39
C ALA A 48 -8.90 4.34 -5.25
N ALA A 49 -9.94 5.10 -4.91
CA ALA A 49 -9.90 6.08 -3.82
C ALA A 49 -9.57 5.42 -2.46
N ILE A 50 -10.18 4.27 -2.16
CA ILE A 50 -9.89 3.50 -0.94
C ILE A 50 -8.43 3.05 -0.91
N ILE A 51 -7.94 2.47 -2.03
CA ILE A 51 -6.58 1.95 -2.12
C ILE A 51 -5.52 3.07 -2.03
N ILE A 52 -5.77 4.24 -2.63
CA ILE A 52 -4.86 5.38 -2.54
C ILE A 52 -4.90 5.96 -1.12
N GLY A 53 -6.10 6.24 -0.60
CA GLY A 53 -6.28 6.84 0.72
C GLY A 53 -5.60 6.03 1.82
N ARG A 54 -5.81 4.70 1.84
CA ARG A 54 -5.18 3.83 2.84
C ARG A 54 -3.66 3.75 2.71
N GLU A 55 -3.06 3.85 1.51
CA GLU A 55 -1.58 3.86 1.40
C GLU A 55 -1.03 5.07 2.13
N ILE A 56 -1.64 6.23 1.89
CA ILE A 56 -1.23 7.50 2.51
C ILE A 56 -1.44 7.42 4.02
N THR A 57 -2.63 7.03 4.49
CA THR A 57 -2.93 6.99 5.93
C THR A 57 -2.03 6.03 6.68
N ILE A 58 -1.82 4.81 6.18
CA ILE A 58 -0.97 3.82 6.87
C ILE A 58 0.51 4.20 6.76
N SER A 59 0.94 4.84 5.68
CA SER A 59 2.29 5.37 5.58
C SER A 59 2.56 6.42 6.65
N ALA A 60 1.70 7.44 6.74
CA ALA A 60 1.80 8.50 7.73
C ALA A 60 1.74 7.94 9.16
N LEU A 61 0.82 7.01 9.43
CA LEU A 61 0.70 6.37 10.73
C LEU A 61 1.99 5.62 11.12
N ARG A 62 2.58 4.87 10.18
CA ARG A 62 3.81 4.10 10.45
C ARG A 62 5.03 4.98 10.61
N GLU A 63 5.09 6.10 9.91
CA GLU A 63 6.14 7.11 10.05
C GLU A 63 6.06 7.77 11.42
N TRP A 64 4.90 8.32 11.80
CA TRP A 64 4.68 8.90 13.12
C TRP A 64 4.95 7.91 14.26
N MET A 65 4.47 6.66 14.14
CA MET A 65 4.75 5.61 15.13
C MET A 65 6.23 5.24 15.21
N ALA A 66 7.00 5.46 14.14
CA ALA A 66 8.45 5.26 14.17
C ALA A 66 9.17 6.39 14.91
N GLU A 67 8.69 7.63 14.78
CA GLU A 67 9.24 8.80 15.48
C GLU A 67 9.09 8.67 16.99
N ILE A 68 7.95 8.17 17.48
CA ILE A 68 7.70 7.97 18.92
C ILE A 68 8.27 6.65 19.48
N GLY A 69 9.08 5.92 18.71
CA GLY A 69 9.70 4.65 19.13
C GLY A 69 8.74 3.45 19.20
N ALA A 70 7.46 3.62 18.86
CA ALA A 70 6.42 2.58 18.91
C ALA A 70 6.32 1.73 17.62
N ARG A 71 7.30 1.83 16.71
CA ARG A 71 7.30 1.16 15.39
C ARG A 71 6.96 -0.33 15.43
N ARG A 72 7.43 -1.05 16.45
CA ARG A 72 7.21 -2.50 16.61
C ARG A 72 5.76 -2.87 16.90
N LYS A 73 4.96 -1.96 17.47
CA LYS A 73 3.54 -2.19 17.74
C LYS A 73 2.71 -2.26 16.45
N VAL A 74 3.18 -1.64 15.37
CA VAL A 74 2.51 -1.60 14.06
C VAL A 74 3.16 -2.59 13.07
N ALA A 75 3.63 -3.73 13.58
CA ALA A 75 4.28 -4.75 12.77
C ALA A 75 3.31 -5.38 11.75
N VAL A 76 3.84 -5.73 10.58
CA VAL A 76 3.04 -6.16 9.43
C VAL A 76 2.37 -7.50 9.73
N SER A 77 1.04 -7.54 9.67
CA SER A 77 0.28 -8.79 9.77
C SER A 77 0.46 -9.64 8.51
N GLN A 78 0.37 -10.97 8.62
CA GLN A 78 0.49 -11.88 7.47
C GLN A 78 -0.60 -11.61 6.40
N LEU A 79 -1.78 -11.13 6.83
CA LEU A 79 -2.84 -10.59 5.97
C LEU A 79 -2.35 -9.46 5.04
N GLY A 80 -1.35 -8.69 5.49
CA GLY A 80 -0.73 -7.63 4.72
C GLY A 80 0.07 -8.10 3.52
N LYS A 81 0.53 -9.35 3.48
CA LYS A 81 1.27 -9.90 2.34
C LYS A 81 0.33 -10.28 1.20
N TYR A 82 -0.75 -10.98 1.53
CA TYR A 82 -1.72 -11.45 0.54
C TYR A 82 -2.48 -10.32 -0.14
N LYS A 83 -2.86 -9.26 0.61
CA LYS A 83 -3.57 -8.11 0.02
C LYS A 83 -2.79 -7.43 -1.11
N THR A 84 -1.47 -7.31 -0.95
CA THR A 84 -0.61 -6.64 -1.94
C THR A 84 -0.47 -7.49 -3.19
N VAL A 85 -0.30 -8.81 -3.03
CA VAL A 85 -0.25 -9.75 -4.17
C VAL A 85 -1.57 -9.71 -4.95
N LEU A 86 -2.71 -9.77 -4.25
CA LEU A 86 -4.04 -9.67 -4.89
C LEU A 86 -4.22 -8.35 -5.63
N GLN A 87 -3.78 -7.24 -5.02
CA GLN A 87 -3.88 -5.91 -5.60
C GLN A 87 -3.03 -5.78 -6.87
N ILE A 88 -1.76 -6.19 -6.82
CA ILE A 88 -0.84 -6.08 -7.96
C ILE A 88 -1.35 -6.95 -9.12
N ILE A 89 -1.68 -8.22 -8.86
CA ILE A 89 -2.18 -9.12 -9.90
C ILE A 89 -3.50 -8.57 -10.48
N GLY A 90 -4.42 -8.15 -9.61
CA GLY A 90 -5.71 -7.61 -10.05
C GLY A 90 -5.53 -6.36 -10.92
N LEU A 91 -4.66 -5.44 -10.51
CA LEU A 91 -4.38 -4.22 -11.26
C LEU A 91 -3.70 -4.52 -12.61
N SER A 92 -2.74 -5.44 -12.63
CA SER A 92 -2.10 -5.89 -13.88
C SER A 92 -3.12 -6.49 -14.85
N MET A 93 -4.06 -7.31 -14.37
CA MET A 93 -5.13 -7.87 -15.19
C MET A 93 -6.10 -6.80 -15.71
N MET A 94 -6.44 -5.81 -14.87
CA MET A 94 -7.29 -4.69 -15.27
C MET A 94 -6.63 -3.79 -16.32
N LEU A 95 -5.31 -3.58 -16.23
CA LEU A 95 -4.54 -2.85 -17.23
C LEU A 95 -4.37 -3.63 -18.54
N TYR A 96 -4.20 -4.95 -18.47
CA TYR A 96 -4.05 -5.81 -19.64
C TYR A 96 -5.32 -5.87 -20.51
N ARG A 97 -6.51 -5.87 -19.89
CA ARG A 97 -7.86 -5.82 -20.52
C ARG A 97 -8.24 -6.98 -21.46
N TRP A 98 -7.30 -7.70 -22.06
CA TRP A 98 -7.59 -8.77 -23.02
C TRP A 98 -7.81 -10.12 -22.35
N PRO A 99 -8.69 -10.99 -22.89
CA PRO A 99 -8.89 -12.33 -22.35
C PRO A 99 -7.59 -13.14 -22.38
N LEU A 100 -7.29 -13.81 -21.28
CA LEU A 100 -6.10 -14.66 -21.16
C LEU A 100 -6.58 -16.10 -20.96
N PHE A 101 -6.24 -16.99 -21.90
CA PHE A 101 -6.72 -18.39 -21.88
C PHE A 101 -8.24 -18.53 -21.70
N GLY A 102 -9.03 -17.63 -22.29
CA GLY A 102 -10.50 -17.61 -22.17
C GLY A 102 -11.04 -16.99 -20.87
N LEU A 103 -10.18 -16.57 -19.94
CA LEU A 103 -10.60 -15.89 -18.72
C LEU A 103 -10.86 -14.40 -18.99
N PRO A 104 -11.97 -13.83 -18.48
CA PRO A 104 -12.24 -12.40 -18.56
C PRO A 104 -11.36 -11.64 -17.56
N THR A 105 -10.09 -11.43 -17.93
CA THR A 105 -9.02 -10.83 -17.10
C THR A 105 -9.47 -9.56 -16.40
N TYR A 106 -10.14 -8.67 -17.13
CA TYR A 106 -10.64 -7.41 -16.56
C TYR A 106 -11.57 -7.64 -15.36
N ARG A 107 -12.56 -8.52 -15.52
CA ARG A 107 -13.56 -8.80 -14.49
C ARG A 107 -12.92 -9.51 -13.29
N VAL A 108 -12.02 -10.45 -13.55
CA VAL A 108 -11.23 -11.11 -12.48
C VAL A 108 -10.41 -10.07 -11.72
N GLY A 109 -9.75 -9.16 -12.44
CA GLY A 109 -8.96 -8.08 -11.84
C GLY A 109 -9.77 -7.13 -10.98
N VAL A 110 -11.00 -6.78 -11.40
CA VAL A 110 -11.94 -6.00 -10.57
C VAL A 110 -12.23 -6.72 -9.25
N TRP A 111 -12.59 -8.00 -9.29
CA TRP A 111 -12.86 -8.77 -8.08
C TRP A 111 -11.64 -8.89 -7.16
N MET A 112 -10.46 -9.15 -7.73
CA MET A 112 -9.21 -9.24 -6.97
C MET A 112 -8.85 -7.91 -6.29
N THR A 113 -8.96 -6.79 -7.00
CA THR A 113 -8.68 -5.46 -6.44
C THR A 113 -9.70 -5.05 -5.40
N MET A 114 -10.99 -5.41 -5.55
CA MET A 114 -12.01 -5.21 -4.51
C MET A 114 -11.73 -6.02 -3.25
N ILE A 115 -11.37 -7.30 -3.38
CA ILE A 115 -11.01 -8.14 -2.23
C ILE A 115 -9.78 -7.54 -1.53
N ALA A 116 -8.78 -7.08 -2.29
CA ALA A 116 -7.62 -6.39 -1.74
C ALA A 116 -8.01 -5.08 -1.02
N ALA A 117 -8.94 -4.31 -1.57
CA ALA A 117 -9.45 -3.08 -0.96
C ALA A 117 -10.16 -3.36 0.38
N ALA A 118 -11.01 -4.38 0.43
CA ALA A 118 -11.66 -4.80 1.67
C ALA A 118 -10.63 -5.29 2.71
N ALA A 119 -9.71 -6.17 2.30
CA ALA A 119 -8.65 -6.69 3.16
C ALA A 119 -7.77 -5.57 3.72
N THR A 120 -7.49 -4.53 2.91
CA THR A 120 -6.67 -3.43 3.39
C THR A 120 -7.40 -2.51 4.35
N LEU A 121 -8.70 -2.28 4.19
CA LEU A 121 -9.51 -1.56 5.18
C LEU A 121 -9.53 -2.27 6.52
N VAL A 122 -9.72 -3.60 6.53
CA VAL A 122 -9.65 -4.41 7.75
C VAL A 122 -8.27 -4.26 8.41
N SER A 123 -7.19 -4.35 7.64
CA SER A 123 -5.84 -4.15 8.17
C SER A 123 -5.61 -2.72 8.70
N MET A 124 -6.21 -1.72 8.06
CA MET A 124 -6.10 -0.32 8.47
C MET A 124 -6.78 -0.09 9.81
N VAL A 125 -7.99 -0.62 10.01
CA VAL A 125 -8.69 -0.57 11.30
C VAL A 125 -7.86 -1.24 12.39
N ALA A 126 -7.23 -2.39 12.10
CA ALA A 126 -6.35 -3.05 13.07
C ALA A 126 -5.15 -2.16 13.45
N TYR A 127 -4.48 -1.53 12.49
CA TYR A 127 -3.37 -0.62 12.77
C TYR A 127 -3.82 0.61 13.58
N LEU A 128 -4.94 1.22 13.21
CA LEU A 128 -5.48 2.38 13.92
C LEU A 128 -5.85 2.03 15.36
N ARG A 129 -6.45 0.86 15.61
CA ARG A 129 -6.76 0.40 16.97
C ARG A 129 -5.51 0.25 17.84
N VAL A 130 -4.42 -0.27 17.27
CA VAL A 130 -3.14 -0.42 17.98
C VAL A 130 -2.48 0.93 18.25
N ALA A 131 -2.58 1.89 17.31
CA ALA A 131 -2.03 3.22 17.48
C ALA A 131 -2.90 4.15 18.33
N TRP A 132 -4.17 3.83 18.52
CA TRP A 132 -5.15 4.66 19.24
C TRP A 132 -4.72 5.12 20.64
N PRO A 133 -4.10 4.27 21.48
CA PRO A 133 -3.63 4.69 22.80
C PRO A 133 -2.51 5.73 22.72
N GLU A 134 -1.59 5.57 21.77
CA GLU A 134 -0.48 6.50 21.55
C GLU A 134 -0.99 7.83 20.99
N LEU A 135 -1.96 7.80 20.07
CA LEU A 135 -2.58 9.01 19.50
C LEU A 135 -3.33 9.84 20.54
N ARG A 136 -3.85 9.19 21.59
CA ARG A 136 -4.53 9.85 22.71
C ARG A 136 -3.60 10.26 23.84
N ALA A 137 -2.38 9.73 23.88
CA ALA A 137 -1.39 10.16 24.86
C ALA A 137 -1.05 11.63 24.54
N GLN A 138 -1.33 12.54 25.48
CA GLN A 138 -0.90 13.93 25.34
C GLN A 138 0.63 13.96 25.26
N PRO A 139 1.22 14.88 24.47
CA PRO A 139 2.65 15.10 24.54
C PRO A 139 2.95 15.43 26.00
N SER A 140 3.69 14.56 26.69
CA SER A 140 4.19 14.91 28.01
C SER A 140 5.01 16.18 27.81
N GLU A 141 4.49 17.28 28.34
CA GLU A 141 5.06 18.61 28.28
C GLU A 141 6.58 18.55 28.44
N TYR A 142 7.26 19.42 27.68
CA TYR A 142 8.62 19.88 27.91
C TYR A 142 8.95 19.84 29.41
N ARG A 143 9.58 18.75 29.88
CA ARG A 143 10.31 18.76 31.15
C ARG A 143 11.65 19.39 30.85
N LEU A 144 11.68 20.71 30.83
CA LEU A 144 12.87 21.53 31.06
C LEU A 144 12.58 22.42 32.25
#